data_AF-A0A922VJ25-F1
#
_entry.id   AF-A0A922VJ25-F1
#
_cell.length_a   1.000
_cell.length_b   1.000
_cell.length_c   1.000
_cell.angle_alpha   90.00
_cell.angle_beta   90.00
_cell.angle_gamma   90.00
#
_symmetry.space_group_name_H-M   'P 1'
#
loop_
_entity.id
_entity.type
_entity.pdbx_description
1 polymer ?
#
loop_
_entity_poly.entity_id
_entity_poly.type
_entity_poly.pdbx_seq_one_letter_code
_entity_poly.pdbx_strand_id
1 'polypeptide(L)' 'MTQLRRTTVSASPGAIRTLEAEAQRRSVPLATILREAVEEKAKVLRTGRRPRVGVARSTDGCRAADVTAEPVAEAPR' A
#
# COMPACT_ATOMS: atom_id res chain seq x y z
N MET A 1 -6.41 17.02 6.04
CA MET A 1 -5.22 17.82 6.38
C MET A 1 -3.99 17.08 5.88
N THR A 2 -3.13 17.73 5.10
CA THR A 2 -1.91 17.11 4.57
C THR A 2 -0.81 17.21 5.62
N GLN A 3 -0.29 16.09 6.12
CA GLN A 3 0.80 16.08 7.08
C GLN A 3 2.14 16.20 6.33
N LEU A 4 2.95 17.22 6.67
CA LEU A 4 4.27 17.42 6.07
C LEU A 4 5.37 16.90 7.01
N ARG A 5 6.22 15.99 6.53
CA ARG A 5 7.38 15.46 7.26
C ARG A 5 8.62 15.55 6.37
N ARG A 6 9.73 16.08 6.91
CA ARG A 6 11.02 16.09 6.23
C ARG A 6 11.75 14.77 6.49
N THR A 7 12.26 14.17 5.43
CA THR A 7 13.01 12.91 5.49
C THR A 7 14.15 12.98 4.48
N THR A 8 15.35 12.57 4.88
CA THR A 8 16.49 12.40 3.97
C THR A 8 16.48 10.98 3.44
N VAL A 9 16.65 10.82 2.13
CA VAL A 9 16.68 9.51 1.46
C VAL A 9 17.94 9.38 0.61
N SER A 10 18.53 8.20 0.60
CA SER A 10 19.60 7.83 -0.31
C SER A 10 19.05 6.93 -1.42
N ALA A 11 19.62 7.05 -2.62
CA ALA A 11 19.28 6.24 -3.78
C ALA A 11 20.53 6.05 -4.65
N SER A 12 20.46 5.10 -5.60
CA SER A 12 21.56 4.91 -6.53
C SER A 12 21.75 6.16 -7.43
N PRO A 13 22.98 6.46 -7.89
CA PRO A 13 23.23 7.59 -8.78
C PRO A 13 22.46 7.53 -10.10
N GLY A 14 22.13 6.32 -10.57
CA GLY A 14 21.29 6.14 -11.76
C GLY A 14 19.86 6.59 -11.52
N ALA A 15 19.25 6.19 -10.40
CA ALA A 15 17.90 6.57 -10.06
C ALA A 15 17.74 8.09 -9.88
N ILE A 16 18.71 8.73 -9.20
CA ILE A 16 18.70 10.19 -9.01
C ILE A 16 18.70 10.91 -10.37
N ARG A 17 19.62 10.53 -11.26
CA ARG A 17 19.72 11.13 -12.61
C ARG A 17 18.44 10.95 -13.43
N THR A 18 17.79 9.78 -13.36
CA THR A 18 16.52 9.55 -14.04
C THR A 18 15.42 10.47 -13.51
N LEU A 19 15.31 10.64 -12.20
CA LEU A 19 14.29 11.50 -11.59
C LEU A 19 14.53 12.99 -11.86
N GLU A 20 15.79 13.43 -11.87
CA GLU A 20 16.18 14.78 -12.26
C GLU A 20 15.87 15.06 -13.72
N ALA A 21 16.14 14.11 -14.62
CA ALA A 21 15.80 14.23 -16.04
C ALA A 21 14.28 14.34 -16.26
N GLU A 22 13.48 13.56 -15.52
CA GLU A 22 12.01 13.67 -15.56
C GLU A 22 11.50 15.01 -15.02
N ALA A 23 12.08 15.49 -13.93
CA ALA A 23 11.77 16.80 -13.36
C ALA A 23 12.05 17.92 -14.38
N GLN A 24 13.21 17.85 -15.03
CA GLN A 24 13.62 18.80 -16.08
C GLN A 24 12.68 18.74 -17.29
N ARG A 25 12.38 17.53 -17.78
CA ARG A 25 11.48 17.30 -18.93
C ARG A 25 10.08 17.88 -18.69
N ARG A 26 9.58 17.81 -17.46
CA ARG A 26 8.26 18.31 -17.07
C ARG A 26 8.28 19.75 -16.55
N SER A 27 9.46 20.36 -16.45
CA SER A 27 9.67 21.70 -15.87
C SER A 27 9.07 21.85 -14.46
N VAL A 28 9.23 20.81 -13.63
CA VAL A 28 8.77 20.81 -12.23
C VAL A 28 9.93 20.56 -11.27
N PRO A 29 9.82 20.96 -9.99
CA PRO A 29 10.83 20.60 -8.99
C PRO A 29 10.95 19.08 -8.80
N LEU A 30 12.16 18.58 -8.52
CA LEU A 30 12.41 17.17 -8.20
C LEU A 30 11.52 16.66 -7.05
N ALA A 31 11.21 17.53 -6.07
CA ALA A 31 10.32 17.22 -4.97
C ALA A 31 8.91 16.81 -5.43
N THR A 32 8.42 17.34 -6.56
CA THR A 32 7.13 16.97 -7.14
C THR A 32 7.16 15.53 -7.65
N ILE A 33 8.20 15.16 -8.40
CA ILE A 33 8.40 13.79 -8.89
C ILE A 33 8.56 12.80 -7.74
N LEU A 34 9.33 13.17 -6.71
CA LEU A 34 9.50 12.33 -5.51
C LEU A 34 8.18 12.14 -4.76
N ARG A 35 7.38 13.20 -4.62
CA ARG A 35 6.04 13.12 -4.02
C ARG A 35 5.14 12.16 -4.80
N GLU A 36 5.09 12.29 -6.12
CA GLU A 36 4.31 11.40 -6.99
C GLU A 36 4.74 9.93 -6.82
N ALA A 37 6.04 9.65 -6.86
CA ALA A 37 6.57 8.30 -6.69
C ALA A 37 6.22 7.69 -5.32
N VAL A 38 6.27 8.49 -4.24
CA VAL A 38 5.89 8.06 -2.89
C VAL A 38 4.39 7.76 -2.82
N GLU A 39 3.55 8.63 -3.38
CA GLU A 39 2.09 8.45 -3.41
C GLU A 39 1.69 7.20 -4.22
N GLU A 40 2.30 6.99 -5.37
CA GLU A 40 2.09 5.82 -6.21
C GLU A 40 2.50 4.54 -5.47
N LYS A 41 3.69 4.50 -4.87
CA LYS A 41 4.14 3.33 -4.11
C LYS A 41 3.23 3.07 -2.91
N ALA A 42 2.79 4.11 -2.21
CA ALA A 42 1.85 3.98 -1.10
C ALA A 42 0.49 3.41 -1.57
N LYS A 43 0.00 3.84 -2.74
CA LYS A 43 -1.22 3.27 -3.36
C LYS A 43 -1.05 1.78 -3.65
N VAL A 44 0.06 1.39 -4.28
CA VAL A 44 0.38 -0.02 -4.56
C VAL A 44 0.50 -0.85 -3.28
N LEU A 45 1.13 -0.30 -2.23
CA LEU A 45 1.22 -0.98 -0.94
C LEU A 45 -0.16 -1.15 -0.29
N ARG A 46 -1.05 -0.15 -0.36
CA ARG A 46 -2.42 -0.26 0.19
C ARG A 46 -3.25 -1.30 -0.56
N THR A 47 -3.17 -1.33 -1.89
CA THR A 47 -3.91 -2.31 -2.70
C THR A 47 -3.37 -3.73 -2.53
N GLY A 48 -2.05 -3.88 -2.46
CA GLY A 48 -1.40 -5.17 -2.23
C GLY A 48 -1.56 -5.70 -0.80
N ARG A 49 -1.66 -4.81 0.20
CA ARG A 49 -1.85 -5.18 1.60
C ARG A 49 -3.30 -5.43 2.00
N ARG A 50 -4.29 -5.26 1.11
CA ARG A 50 -5.69 -5.56 1.44
C ARG A 50 -5.72 -7.01 1.94
N PRO A 51 -5.89 -7.26 3.25
CA PRO A 51 -5.98 -8.62 3.73
C PRO A 51 -7.23 -9.18 3.07
N ARG A 52 -7.07 -10.24 2.28
CA ARG A 52 -8.18 -10.95 1.68
C ARG A 52 -8.89 -11.74 2.77
N VAL A 53 -9.48 -11.05 3.74
CA VAL A 53 -10.44 -11.67 4.65
C VAL A 53 -11.61 -12.14 3.79
N GLY A 54 -11.79 -13.46 3.72
CA GLY A 54 -12.86 -14.10 2.94
C GLY A 54 -12.43 -14.87 1.68
N VAL A 55 -11.14 -14.97 1.31
CA VAL A 55 -10.70 -15.91 0.26
C VAL A 55 -10.00 -17.10 0.88
N ALA A 56 -10.78 -17.95 1.56
CA ALA A 56 -10.39 -19.34 1.70
C ALA A 56 -10.63 -19.99 0.34
N ARG A 57 -9.56 -20.32 -0.38
CA ARG A 57 -9.66 -21.30 -1.47
C ARG A 57 -9.79 -22.65 -0.77
N SER A 58 -11.02 -23.05 -0.47
CA SER A 58 -11.27 -24.37 0.11
C SER A 58 -10.83 -25.40 -0.93
N THR A 59 -9.76 -26.13 -0.63
CA THR A 59 -9.41 -27.37 -1.35
C THR A 59 -10.38 -28.50 -1.03
N ASP A 60 -11.29 -28.27 -0.08
CA ASP A 60 -12.09 -29.29 0.59
C ASP A 60 -13.61 -29.13 0.31
N GLY A 61 -14.00 -28.10 -0.47
CA GLY A 61 -15.38 -27.89 -0.94
C GLY A 61 -16.32 -27.13 0.01
N CYS A 62 -15.86 -26.66 1.17
CA CYS A 62 -16.70 -25.94 2.14
C CYS A 62 -16.86 -24.44 1.79
N ARG A 63 -18.07 -23.89 1.99
CA ARG A 63 -18.36 -22.47 1.69
C ARG A 63 -17.97 -21.59 2.87
N ALA A 64 -17.59 -20.34 2.61
CA ALA A 64 -17.16 -19.38 3.64
C ALA A 64 -18.22 -19.14 4.74
N ALA A 65 -19.50 -19.32 4.42
CA ALA A 65 -20.61 -19.20 5.38
C ALA A 65 -20.58 -20.27 6.48
N ASP A 66 -20.01 -21.45 6.21
CA ASP A 66 -19.95 -22.56 7.16
C ASP A 66 -18.86 -22.33 8.23
N VAL A 67 -17.89 -21.46 7.96
CA VAL A 67 -16.73 -21.21 8.83
C VAL A 67 -16.95 -20.01 9.76
N THR A 68 -17.80 -19.06 9.38
CA THR A 68 -18.12 -17.87 10.19
C THR A 68 -19.26 -18.09 11.19
N ALA A 69 -19.80 -19.31 11.29
CA ALA A 69 -20.74 -19.67 12.34
C ALA A 69 -19.95 -19.90 13.65
N GLU A 70 -19.54 -18.81 14.31
CA GLU A 70 -19.03 -18.91 15.67
C GLU A 70 -20.16 -19.31 16.64
N PRO A 71 -19.91 -20.21 17.61
CA PRO A 71 -20.88 -20.50 18.66
C PRO A 71 -21.01 -19.27 19.56
N VAL A 72 -22.24 -18.82 19.78
CA VAL A 72 -22.54 -17.73 20.72
C VAL A 72 -22.03 -18.12 22.10
N ALA A 73 -21.02 -17.40 22.59
CA ALA A 73 -20.54 -17.53 23.97
C ALA A 73 -21.65 -17.10 24.94
N GLU A 74 -22.04 -17.99 25.85
CA GLU A 74 -23.04 -17.71 26.88
C GLU A 74 -22.47 -16.70 27.91
N ALA A 75 -23.30 -15.75 28.36
CA ALA A 75 -22.89 -14.69 29.29
C ALA A 75 -22.65 -15.25 30.72
N PRO A 76 -21.68 -14.70 31.48
CA PRO A 76 -21.37 -15.19 32.83
C PRO A 76 -22.52 -14.89 33.80
N ARG A 77 -22.87 -15.89 34.63
CA ARG A 77 -23.80 -15.75 35.77
C ARG A 77 -23.11 -15.19 37.00
#